data_AF-A0A6G3XYI8-F1
#
_entry.id   AF-A0A6G3XYI8-F1
#
_cell.length_a   1.000
_cell.length_b   1.000
_cell.length_c   1.000
_cell.angle_alpha   90.00
_cell.angle_beta   90.00
_cell.angle_gamma   90.00
#
_symmetry.space_group_name_H-M   'P 1'
#
loop_
_entity.id
_entity.type
_entity.pdbx_description
1 polymer ?
#
loop_
_entity_poly.entity_id
_entity_poly.type
_entity_poly.pdbx_seq_one_letter_code
_entity_poly.pdbx_strand_id
1 'polypeptide(L)' 'MPKTRISREEIRSFAQLSPFELKDKFIQIATAAQSDRPGQKGKSTRTMLNAGRGNPNWVATGPREAYHALGYFAIAESR' A
#
# COMPACT_ATOMS: atom_id res chain seq x y z
N MET A 1 -22.91 -0.99 0.38
CA MET A 1 -21.85 -1.37 1.34
C MET A 1 -21.80 -0.33 2.45
N PRO A 2 -21.84 -0.71 3.74
CA PRO A 2 -21.86 0.27 4.80
C PRO A 2 -20.50 0.95 4.80
N LYS A 3 -20.47 2.23 4.40
CA LYS A 3 -19.33 3.12 4.66
C LYS A 3 -18.99 2.95 6.13
N THR A 4 -17.75 2.64 6.48
CA THR A 4 -17.31 2.59 7.88
C THR A 4 -17.57 3.98 8.46
N ARG A 5 -18.72 4.17 9.11
CA ARG A 5 -19.16 5.46 9.65
C ARG A 5 -18.56 5.56 11.04
N ILE A 6 -17.36 6.11 11.12
CA ILE A 6 -16.73 6.46 12.39
C ILE A 6 -17.34 7.79 12.84
N SER A 7 -17.89 7.82 14.04
CA SER A 7 -18.44 9.02 14.67
C SER A 7 -17.33 9.99 15.10
N ARG A 8 -17.69 11.25 15.37
CA ARG A 8 -16.72 12.25 15.86
C ARG A 8 -16.25 11.91 17.27
N GLU A 9 -17.13 11.32 18.07
CA GLU A 9 -16.87 10.85 19.42
C GLU A 9 -15.85 9.72 19.41
N GLU A 10 -15.96 8.76 18.48
CA GLU A 10 -14.96 7.70 18.28
C GLU A 10 -13.61 8.25 17.80
N ILE A 11 -13.60 9.25 16.91
CA ILE A 11 -12.33 9.88 16.50
C ILE A 11 -11.65 10.56 17.70
N ARG A 12 -12.43 11.22 18.57
CA ARG A 12 -11.89 11.85 19.79
C ARG A 12 -11.33 10.82 20.77
N SER A 13 -11.93 9.64 20.89
CA SER A 13 -11.40 8.59 21.78
C SER A 13 -10.06 8.04 21.29
N PHE A 14 -9.80 8.03 19.97
CA PHE A 14 -8.52 7.59 19.43
C PHE A 14 -7.35 8.50 19.82
N ALA A 15 -7.60 9.77 20.16
CA ALA A 15 -6.57 10.70 20.62
C ALA A 15 -5.98 10.32 21.99
N GLN A 16 -6.63 9.42 22.74
CA GLN A 16 -6.15 8.89 24.01
C GLN A 16 -5.29 7.63 23.86
N LEU A 17 -5.19 7.06 22.66
CA LEU A 17 -4.40 5.86 22.39
C LEU A 17 -2.91 6.17 22.32
N SER A 18 -2.08 5.24 22.77
CA SER A 18 -0.64 5.31 22.49
C SER A 18 -0.36 5.22 20.98
N PRO A 19 0.82 5.66 20.51
CA PRO A 19 1.17 5.59 19.09
C PRO A 19 1.06 4.17 18.49
N PHE A 20 1.35 3.14 19.29
CA PHE A 20 1.27 1.74 18.86
C PHE A 20 -0.18 1.26 18.76
N GLU A 21 -1.02 1.57 19.76
CA GLU A 21 -2.44 1.23 19.74
C GLU A 21 -3.18 1.96 18.61
N LEU A 22 -2.84 3.23 18.37
CA LEU A 22 -3.39 4.00 17.27
C LEU A 22 -3.02 3.39 15.91
N LYS A 23 -1.76 2.96 15.75
CA LYS A 23 -1.30 2.24 14.54
C LYS A 23 -2.12 0.98 14.30
N ASP A 24 -2.30 0.15 15.32
CA ASP A 24 -3.04 -1.10 15.21
C ASP A 24 -4.52 -0.86 14.91
N LYS A 25 -5.13 0.18 15.52
CA LYS A 25 -6.49 0.61 15.21
C LYS A 25 -6.63 1.05 13.75
N PHE A 26 -5.68 1.79 13.21
CA PHE A 26 -5.66 2.17 11.80
C PHE A 26 -5.49 0.96 10.87
N ILE A 27 -4.69 -0.04 11.23
CA ILE A 27 -4.57 -1.29 10.46
C ILE A 27 -5.92 -2.00 10.39
N GLN A 28 -6.64 -2.10 11.51
CA GLN A 28 -7.97 -2.72 11.56
C GLN A 28 -8.99 -2.00 10.67
N ILE A 29 -9.07 -0.66 10.80
CA ILE A 29 -9.98 0.17 9.99
C ILE A 29 -9.65 0.05 8.50
N ALA A 30 -8.36 0.14 8.14
CA ALA A 30 -7.92 0.01 6.75
C ALA A 30 -8.23 -1.37 6.17
N THR A 31 -8.07 -2.43 6.96
CA THR A 31 -8.37 -3.81 6.54
C THR A 31 -9.87 -3.99 6.32
N ALA A 32 -10.71 -3.49 7.23
CA ALA A 32 -12.16 -3.52 7.10
C ALA A 32 -12.64 -2.71 5.89
N ALA A 33 -12.07 -1.53 5.63
CA ALA A 33 -12.42 -0.71 4.47
C ALA A 33 -11.98 -1.33 3.12
N GLN A 34 -10.99 -2.23 3.13
CA GLN A 34 -10.47 -2.92 1.95
C GLN A 34 -11.04 -4.32 1.75
N SER A 35 -11.92 -4.82 2.64
CA SER A 35 -12.48 -6.18 2.55
C SER A 35 -13.13 -6.46 1.19
N ASP A 36 -13.76 -5.44 0.62
CA ASP A 36 -14.57 -5.51 -0.58
C ASP A 36 -13.77 -5.20 -1.87
N ARG A 37 -12.44 -4.98 -1.76
CA ARG A 37 -11.55 -4.61 -2.87
C ARG A 37 -10.39 -5.61 -3.01
N PRO A 38 -10.62 -6.78 -3.65
CA PRO A 38 -9.66 -7.89 -3.65
C PRO A 38 -8.28 -7.53 -4.23
N GLY A 39 -8.20 -6.65 -5.24
CA GLY A 39 -6.92 -6.25 -5.85
C GLY A 39 -6.04 -5.33 -4.99
N GLN A 40 -6.63 -4.66 -3.99
CA GLN A 40 -5.97 -3.67 -3.12
C GLN A 40 -5.74 -4.16 -1.69
N LYS A 41 -6.25 -5.36 -1.36
CA LYS A 41 -6.18 -5.95 -0.03
C LYS A 41 -4.72 -6.13 0.39
N GLY A 42 -4.30 -5.36 1.40
CA GLY A 42 -3.02 -5.54 2.09
C GLY A 42 -1.77 -4.92 1.45
N LYS A 43 -1.89 -4.08 0.41
CA LYS A 43 -0.73 -3.56 -0.32
C LYS A 43 -0.26 -2.17 0.15
N SER A 44 -0.99 -1.09 -0.15
CA SER A 44 -0.48 0.27 0.10
C SER A 44 -0.55 0.69 1.58
N THR A 45 -1.74 0.62 2.19
CA THR A 45 -1.95 1.12 3.56
C THR A 45 -1.24 0.26 4.62
N ARG A 46 -1.15 -1.05 4.40
CA ARG A 46 -0.45 -1.97 5.30
C ARG A 46 1.07 -1.74 5.27
N THR A 47 1.66 -1.51 4.10
CA THR A 47 3.09 -1.16 4.00
C THR A 47 3.39 0.18 4.66
N MET A 48 2.53 1.19 4.49
CA MET A 48 2.69 2.46 5.19
C MET A 48 2.65 2.28 6.72
N LEU A 49 1.63 1.58 7.23
CA LEU A 49 1.45 1.43 8.69
C LEU A 49 2.50 0.50 9.34
N ASN A 50 3.01 -0.49 8.61
CA ASN A 50 4.01 -1.42 9.15
C ASN A 50 5.45 -0.93 8.98
N ALA A 51 5.77 -0.27 7.87
CA ALA A 51 7.15 0.08 7.49
C ALA A 51 7.38 1.59 7.36
N GLY A 52 6.37 2.44 7.60
CA GLY A 52 6.48 3.89 7.55
C GLY A 52 6.77 4.45 6.14
N ARG A 53 6.56 3.66 5.08
CA ARG A 53 6.92 4.03 3.70
C ARG A 53 5.73 3.89 2.75
N GLY A 54 5.55 4.88 1.89
CA GLY A 54 4.59 4.84 0.79
C GLY A 54 5.20 4.20 -0.45
N ASN A 55 4.52 3.21 -1.03
CA ASN A 55 4.96 2.66 -2.31
C ASN A 55 4.67 3.68 -3.43
N PRO A 56 5.66 4.06 -4.26
CA PRO A 56 5.40 4.96 -5.38
C PRO A 56 4.35 4.37 -6.34
N ASN A 57 3.49 5.22 -6.90
CA ASN A 57 2.48 4.86 -7.89
C ASN A 57 2.91 5.18 -9.33
N TRP A 58 4.21 5.43 -9.52
CA TRP A 58 4.87 5.69 -10.80
C TRP A 58 6.21 4.95 -10.84
N VAL A 59 6.71 4.73 -12.05
CA VAL A 59 8.01 4.07 -12.29
C VAL A 59 8.74 4.74 -13.45
N ALA A 60 10.07 4.73 -13.43
CA ALA A 60 10.87 5.20 -14.56
C ALA A 60 10.85 4.16 -15.69
N THR A 61 10.08 4.40 -16.76
CA THR A 61 9.88 3.44 -17.84
C THR A 61 11.11 3.30 -18.75
N GLY A 62 11.78 4.41 -19.08
CA GLY A 62 12.95 4.43 -19.98
C GLY A 62 14.04 3.38 -19.66
N PRO A 63 14.59 3.32 -18.43
CA PRO A 63 15.60 2.30 -18.11
C PRO A 63 15.06 0.87 -18.09
N ARG A 64 13.75 0.67 -17.85
CA ARG A 64 13.13 -0.67 -17.89
C ARG A 64 13.04 -1.17 -19.32
N GLU A 65 12.61 -0.30 -20.24
CA GLU A 65 12.57 -0.59 -21.68
C GLU A 65 13.97 -0.87 -22.22
N ALA A 66 14.96 -0.03 -21.87
CA ALA A 66 16.34 -0.24 -22.26
C ALA A 66 16.91 -1.58 -21.75
N TYR A 67 16.61 -1.95 -20.49
CA TYR A 67 17.00 -3.24 -19.94
C TYR A 67 16.40 -4.42 -20.72
N HIS A 68 15.13 -4.33 -21.13
CA HIS A 68 14.51 -5.36 -21.95
C HIS A 68 15.14 -5.46 -23.35
N ALA A 69 15.42 -4.32 -23.99
CA ALA A 69 16.12 -4.28 -25.29
C ALA A 69 17.51 -4.92 -25.21
N LEU A 70 18.26 -4.65 -24.14
CA LEU A 70 19.55 -5.28 -23.88
C LEU A 70 19.43 -6.81 -23.79
N GLY A 71 18.35 -7.33 -23.18
CA GLY A 71 18.09 -8.76 -23.11
C GLY A 71 17.92 -9.42 -24.48
N TYR A 72 17.19 -8.78 -25.40
CA TYR A 72 17.05 -9.28 -26.78
C TYR A 72 18.40 -9.30 -27.51
N PHE A 73 19.17 -8.23 -27.39
CA PHE A 73 20.52 -8.17 -27.93
C PHE A 73 21.41 -9.30 -27.39
N ALA A 74 21.45 -9.50 -26.08
CA ALA A 74 22.29 -10.53 -25.46
C ALA A 74 21.96 -11.95 -25.96
N ILE A 75 20.68 -12.28 -26.16
CA ILE A 75 20.28 -13.57 -26.73
C ILE A 75 20.74 -13.70 -28.17
N ALA A 76 20.64 -12.63 -28.98
CA ALA A 76 21.08 -12.64 -30.36
C ALA A 76 22.60 -12.88 -30.47
N GLU A 77 23.39 -12.25 -29.61
CA GLU A 77 24.86 -12.44 -29.56
C GLU A 77 25.29 -13.81 -29.02
N SER A 78 24.41 -14.50 -28.28
CA SER A 78 24.73 -15.80 -27.64
C SER A 78 24.24 -17.01 -28.43
N ARG A 79 23.73 -16.82 -29.65
CA ARG A 79 23.30 -17.90 -30.57
C ARG A 79 24.40 -18.25 -31.56
#